data_AF-A0A2D8EUT4-F1
#
_entry.id   AF-A0A2D8EUT4-F1
#
_cell.length_a   1.000
_cell.length_b   1.000
_cell.length_c   1.000
_cell.angle_alpha   90.00
_cell.angle_beta   90.00
_cell.angle_gamma   90.00
#
_symmetry.space_group_name_H-M   'P 1'
#
loop_
_entity.id
_entity.type
_entity.pdbx_description
1 polymer ?
#
loop_
_entity_poly.entity_id
_entity_poly.type
_entity_poly.pdbx_seq_one_letter_code
_entity_poly.pdbx_strand_id
1 'polypeptide(L)'
;KFVSKFRLKPAEFKKLKIFQDDETKDYPPCVVNFMKNKVKKGEGRNDAMFNVAVLAKKINPDPVMYQDWTRNMMSKVCTEALHPQELNNIFKGVENKEYTYKCKTSVARMHCSSTTCLRRKHGIGKNEALPEVGKLTKVNSYPEPYWILPIQGKSIRLSTKQLYQQQLLGEALLNYDIVWRALKPTKRDPDPYRDWLEELMATKQDMEGFDSKEELDDVFNSRMSRFLEDVEDTTEFDQIDSGNIWKDDVEMRFKLETFKSFMKKMGYNWNEKECTKFLETGGAQPKSKFKGIQTRHWVVELPKQSEHKNKDVKFVKTKAAWEDN
;
A
#
# COMPACT_ATOMS: atom_id res chain seq x y z
N LYS A 1 -41.23 5.02 -23.85
CA LYS A 1 -40.90 5.23 -25.29
C LYS A 1 -39.58 6.00 -25.53
N PHE A 2 -39.16 6.93 -24.66
CA PHE A 2 -37.98 7.79 -24.89
C PHE A 2 -36.61 7.07 -24.93
N VAL A 3 -36.40 6.02 -24.13
CA VAL A 3 -35.09 5.34 -24.04
C VAL A 3 -34.88 4.28 -25.13
N SER A 4 -35.95 3.92 -25.87
CA SER A 4 -35.88 2.89 -26.91
C SER A 4 -34.96 3.25 -28.08
N LYS A 5 -34.79 4.56 -28.35
CA LYS A 5 -33.93 5.08 -29.42
C LYS A 5 -32.43 5.04 -29.09
N PHE A 6 -32.06 4.78 -27.83
CA PHE A 6 -30.67 4.76 -27.36
C PHE A 6 -30.22 3.36 -26.92
N ARG A 7 -31.00 2.32 -27.24
CA ARG A 7 -30.73 0.94 -26.82
C ARG A 7 -29.72 0.30 -27.79
N LEU A 8 -28.47 0.16 -27.36
CA LEU A 8 -27.41 -0.49 -28.13
C LEU A 8 -27.43 -2.01 -27.92
N LYS A 9 -27.24 -2.77 -29.00
CA LYS A 9 -26.99 -4.22 -28.92
C LYS A 9 -25.56 -4.49 -28.46
N PRO A 10 -25.26 -5.62 -27.81
CA PRO A 10 -23.91 -5.96 -27.35
C PRO A 10 -22.84 -5.95 -28.46
N ALA A 11 -23.22 -6.32 -29.68
CA ALA A 11 -22.35 -6.27 -30.84
C ALA A 11 -22.07 -4.84 -31.34
N GLU A 12 -23.03 -3.92 -31.18
CA GLU A 12 -22.88 -2.50 -31.51
C GLU A 12 -22.06 -1.79 -30.44
N PHE A 13 -22.23 -2.17 -29.17
CA PHE A 13 -21.40 -1.70 -28.07
C PHE A 13 -19.92 -2.08 -28.26
N LYS A 14 -19.63 -3.32 -28.68
CA LYS A 14 -18.26 -3.76 -28.99
C LYS A 14 -17.66 -3.07 -30.23
N LYS A 15 -18.48 -2.52 -31.13
CA LYS A 15 -18.04 -1.75 -32.31
C LYS A 15 -17.81 -0.27 -32.00
N LEU A 16 -18.22 0.22 -30.83
CA LEU A 16 -17.89 1.57 -30.39
C LEU A 16 -16.38 1.64 -30.12
N LYS A 17 -15.64 2.16 -31.09
CA LYS A 17 -14.27 2.61 -30.86
C LYS A 17 -14.35 3.83 -29.94
N ILE A 18 -14.00 3.64 -28.68
CA ILE A 18 -13.66 4.76 -27.81
C ILE A 18 -12.47 5.44 -28.49
N PHE A 19 -12.66 6.65 -28.99
CA PHE A 19 -11.55 7.47 -29.48
C PHE A 19 -10.59 7.71 -28.32
N GLN A 20 -9.59 6.84 -28.18
CA GLN A 20 -8.37 7.20 -27.49
C GLN A 20 -7.54 7.97 -28.52
N ASP A 21 -7.60 9.29 -28.46
CA ASP A 21 -6.61 10.14 -29.13
C ASP A 21 -5.23 9.76 -28.59
N ASP A 22 -4.48 8.97 -29.34
CA ASP A 22 -3.12 8.54 -28.98
C ASP A 22 -2.20 9.77 -28.79
N GLU A 23 -2.43 10.85 -29.56
CA GLU A 23 -1.64 12.09 -29.49
C GLU A 23 -1.81 12.87 -28.18
N THR A 24 -2.98 12.78 -27.53
CA THR A 24 -3.28 13.56 -26.30
C THR A 24 -3.21 12.72 -25.04
N LYS A 25 -2.85 11.44 -25.17
CA LYS A 25 -2.72 10.48 -24.06
C LYS A 25 -1.68 10.90 -23.05
N ASP A 26 -0.67 11.67 -23.45
CA ASP A 26 0.40 12.14 -22.58
C ASP A 26 0.14 13.53 -21.97
N TYR A 27 -0.95 14.18 -22.37
CA TYR A 27 -1.26 15.57 -21.98
C TYR A 27 -2.07 15.62 -20.68
N PRO A 28 -1.99 16.74 -19.93
CA PRO A 28 -2.86 16.99 -18.78
C PRO A 28 -4.35 16.96 -19.16
N PRO A 29 -5.23 16.41 -18.31
CA PRO A 29 -6.66 16.29 -18.59
C PRO A 29 -7.33 17.65 -18.86
N CYS A 30 -6.89 18.71 -18.19
CA CYS A 30 -7.39 20.07 -18.42
C CYS A 30 -7.08 20.55 -19.85
N VAL A 31 -5.86 20.33 -20.35
CA VAL A 31 -5.46 20.74 -21.71
C VAL A 31 -6.20 19.94 -22.78
N VAL A 32 -6.35 18.63 -22.59
CA VAL A 32 -7.17 17.78 -23.48
C VAL A 32 -8.60 18.32 -23.56
N ASN A 33 -9.17 18.75 -22.44
CA ASN A 33 -10.50 19.31 -22.43
C ASN A 33 -10.59 20.66 -23.15
N PHE A 34 -9.58 21.52 -23.01
CA PHE A 34 -9.54 22.78 -23.75
C PHE A 34 -9.51 22.56 -25.26
N MET A 35 -8.77 21.55 -25.73
CA MET A 35 -8.73 21.18 -27.15
C MET A 35 -10.07 20.63 -27.66
N LYS A 36 -10.79 19.86 -26.83
CA LYS A 36 -12.08 19.27 -27.19
C LYS A 36 -13.22 20.29 -27.22
N ASN A 37 -13.30 21.14 -26.20
CA ASN A 37 -14.45 22.02 -26.01
C ASN A 37 -14.25 23.45 -26.53
N LYS A 38 -12.98 23.84 -26.77
CA LYS A 38 -12.53 25.21 -27.10
C LYS A 38 -12.98 26.27 -26.08
N VAL A 39 -12.02 27.02 -25.55
CA VAL A 39 -12.28 28.07 -24.57
C VAL A 39 -12.81 29.32 -25.25
N LYS A 40 -13.98 29.81 -24.81
CA LYS A 40 -14.62 31.00 -25.38
C LYS A 40 -14.10 32.29 -24.75
N LYS A 41 -14.41 33.42 -25.39
CA LYS A 41 -14.14 34.75 -24.84
C LYS A 41 -14.87 34.92 -23.50
N GLY A 42 -14.15 35.36 -22.47
CA GLY A 42 -14.68 35.52 -21.10
C GLY A 42 -14.51 34.29 -20.20
N GLU A 43 -14.17 33.12 -20.73
CA GLU A 43 -14.04 31.87 -19.95
C GLU A 43 -12.61 31.63 -19.42
N GLY A 44 -11.70 32.62 -19.49
CA GLY A 44 -10.32 32.48 -19.02
C GLY A 44 -9.32 31.95 -20.05
N ARG A 45 -9.38 32.46 -21.30
CA ARG A 45 -8.47 32.09 -22.40
C ARG A 45 -6.98 32.24 -22.06
N ASN A 46 -6.61 33.30 -21.33
CA ASN A 46 -5.22 33.53 -20.94
C ASN A 46 -4.70 32.43 -20.00
N ASP A 47 -5.55 31.92 -19.10
CA ASP A 47 -5.19 30.83 -18.20
C ASP A 47 -5.12 29.48 -18.92
N ALA A 48 -6.01 29.25 -19.89
CA ALA A 48 -5.97 28.06 -20.74
C ALA A 48 -4.68 28.03 -21.57
N MET A 49 -4.34 29.14 -22.23
CA MET A 49 -3.11 29.26 -23.03
C MET A 49 -1.84 29.22 -22.17
N PHE A 50 -1.89 29.67 -20.92
CA PHE A 50 -0.80 29.47 -19.97
C PHE A 50 -0.54 27.98 -19.72
N ASN A 51 -1.58 27.17 -19.50
CA ASN A 51 -1.42 25.73 -19.33
C ASN A 51 -0.90 25.04 -20.61
N VAL A 52 -1.31 25.51 -21.80
CA VAL A 52 -0.77 25.03 -23.08
C VAL A 52 0.73 25.34 -23.19
N ALA A 53 1.16 26.55 -22.82
CA ALA A 53 2.56 26.95 -22.84
C ALA A 53 3.41 26.14 -21.83
N VAL A 54 2.87 25.81 -20.65
CA VAL A 54 3.52 24.89 -19.69
C VAL A 54 3.67 23.50 -20.28
N LEU A 55 2.65 22.98 -20.99
CA LEU A 55 2.73 21.69 -21.69
C LEU A 55 3.78 21.72 -22.81
N ALA A 56 3.77 22.78 -23.63
CA ALA A 56 4.72 22.98 -24.72
C ALA A 56 6.17 22.91 -24.21
N LYS A 57 6.46 23.64 -23.13
CA LYS A 57 7.77 23.68 -22.49
C LYS A 57 8.17 22.34 -21.87
N LYS A 58 7.20 21.56 -21.37
CA LYS A 58 7.42 20.19 -20.87
C LYS A 58 7.65 19.17 -21.98
N ILE A 59 7.22 19.44 -23.22
CA ILE A 59 7.48 18.62 -24.40
C ILE A 59 8.86 18.95 -24.95
N ASN A 60 9.12 20.25 -25.16
CA ASN A 60 10.40 20.76 -25.62
C ASN A 60 10.74 22.05 -24.85
N PRO A 61 11.82 22.09 -24.06
CA PRO A 61 12.19 23.27 -23.28
C PRO A 61 12.77 24.42 -24.12
N ASP A 62 13.06 24.19 -25.41
CA ASP A 62 13.58 25.23 -26.30
C ASP A 62 12.58 26.40 -26.47
N PRO A 63 13.00 27.66 -26.19
CA PRO A 63 12.14 28.84 -26.26
C PRO A 63 11.44 29.06 -27.60
N VAL A 64 12.12 28.81 -28.71
CA VAL A 64 11.54 29.03 -30.04
C VAL A 64 10.47 27.96 -30.29
N MET A 65 10.81 26.70 -30.01
CA MET A 65 9.94 25.56 -30.26
C MET A 65 8.67 25.57 -29.42
N TYR A 66 8.76 25.83 -28.10
CA TYR A 66 7.55 25.83 -27.27
C TYR A 66 6.64 27.03 -27.56
N GLN A 67 7.21 28.19 -27.89
CA GLN A 67 6.42 29.37 -28.23
C GLN A 67 5.67 29.16 -29.56
N ASP A 68 6.34 28.65 -30.59
CA ASP A 68 5.72 28.35 -31.87
C ASP A 68 4.67 27.25 -31.77
N TRP A 69 4.95 26.19 -31.01
CA TRP A 69 3.96 25.15 -30.74
C TRP A 69 2.73 25.71 -30.01
N THR A 70 2.93 26.60 -29.04
CA THR A 70 1.82 27.26 -28.32
C THR A 70 1.00 28.14 -29.26
N ARG A 71 1.64 28.90 -30.17
CA ARG A 71 0.95 29.70 -31.19
C ARG A 71 0.08 28.80 -32.10
N ASN A 72 0.63 27.68 -32.55
CA ASN A 72 -0.08 26.71 -33.39
C ASN A 72 -1.25 26.03 -32.67
N MET A 73 -1.14 25.80 -31.36
CA MET A 73 -2.20 25.20 -30.54
C MET A 73 -3.36 26.16 -30.24
N MET A 74 -3.17 27.47 -30.42
CA MET A 74 -4.17 28.49 -30.08
C MET A 74 -5.50 28.29 -30.84
N SER A 75 -5.48 27.94 -32.12
CA SER A 75 -6.69 27.69 -32.92
C SER A 75 -7.43 26.40 -32.55
N LYS A 76 -6.71 25.46 -31.93
CA LYS A 76 -7.25 24.19 -31.41
C LYS A 76 -7.86 24.38 -30.02
N VAL A 77 -7.35 25.33 -29.23
CA VAL A 77 -7.71 25.51 -27.81
C VAL A 77 -8.69 26.66 -27.58
N CYS A 78 -8.65 27.72 -28.39
CA CYS A 78 -9.52 28.88 -28.24
C CYS A 78 -10.43 29.04 -29.47
N THR A 79 -11.66 29.52 -29.25
CA THR A 79 -12.57 29.85 -30.36
C THR A 79 -12.15 31.09 -31.12
N GLU A 80 -11.53 32.05 -30.42
CA GLU A 80 -10.97 33.29 -30.98
C GLU A 80 -9.54 33.42 -30.46
N ALA A 81 -8.61 33.70 -31.37
CA ALA A 81 -7.19 33.88 -31.07
C ALA A 81 -6.97 35.01 -30.05
N LEU A 82 -5.97 34.82 -29.18
CA LEU A 82 -5.50 35.88 -28.29
C LEU A 82 -4.72 36.91 -29.08
N HIS A 83 -4.67 38.13 -28.56
CA HIS A 83 -3.81 39.15 -29.14
C HIS A 83 -2.33 38.76 -28.95
N PRO A 84 -1.43 39.00 -29.92
CA PRO A 84 -0.01 38.62 -29.80
C PRO A 84 0.66 39.13 -28.51
N GLN A 85 0.26 40.30 -28.04
CA GLN A 85 0.78 40.88 -26.81
C GLN A 85 0.34 40.12 -25.54
N GLU A 86 -0.89 39.58 -25.51
CA GLU A 86 -1.36 38.73 -24.40
C GLU A 86 -0.56 37.42 -24.35
N LEU A 87 -0.28 36.84 -25.52
CA LEU A 87 0.50 35.62 -25.63
C LEU A 87 1.95 35.81 -25.20
N ASN A 88 2.55 36.95 -25.54
CA ASN A 88 3.90 37.30 -25.07
C ASN A 88 3.96 37.45 -23.54
N ASN A 89 2.92 37.99 -22.91
CA ASN A 89 2.84 38.07 -21.45
C ASN A 89 2.73 36.67 -20.81
N ILE A 90 2.04 35.74 -21.46
CA ILE A 90 1.97 34.34 -21.04
C ILE A 90 3.36 33.70 -21.09
N PHE A 91 4.12 33.91 -22.17
CA PHE A 91 5.47 33.35 -22.29
C PHE A 91 6.42 33.84 -21.20
N LYS A 92 6.40 35.15 -20.88
CA LYS A 92 7.16 35.70 -19.74
C LYS A 92 6.79 35.01 -18.42
N GLY A 93 5.51 34.71 -18.21
CA GLY A 93 5.05 34.01 -17.01
C GLY A 93 5.56 32.56 -16.92
N VAL A 94 5.74 31.88 -18.05
CA VAL A 94 6.21 30.48 -18.14
C VAL A 94 7.74 30.38 -18.06
N GLU A 95 8.45 31.47 -18.32
CA GLU A 95 9.91 31.58 -18.15
C GLU A 95 10.36 31.62 -16.67
N ASN A 96 9.48 32.04 -15.76
CA ASN A 96 9.75 32.06 -14.32
C ASN A 96 10.09 30.67 -13.76
N LYS A 97 11.03 30.58 -12.80
CA LYS A 97 11.50 29.30 -12.23
C LYS A 97 10.41 28.44 -11.57
N GLU A 98 9.29 29.03 -11.15
CA GLU A 98 8.16 28.34 -10.49
C GLU A 98 6.92 28.18 -11.40
N TYR A 99 7.12 27.91 -12.69
CA TYR A 99 6.00 27.71 -13.62
C TYR A 99 5.30 26.36 -13.36
N THR A 100 4.00 26.39 -13.09
CA THR A 100 3.17 25.20 -12.87
C THR A 100 1.82 25.36 -13.56
N TYR A 101 1.14 24.25 -13.87
CA TYR A 101 -0.21 24.32 -14.43
C TYR A 101 -1.14 25.08 -13.47
N LYS A 102 -1.85 26.08 -13.98
CA LYS A 102 -2.89 26.84 -13.27
C LYS A 102 -4.15 25.98 -13.10
N CYS A 103 -4.08 24.96 -12.25
CA CYS A 103 -5.17 23.99 -12.07
C CYS A 103 -6.39 24.56 -11.33
N LYS A 104 -6.21 25.67 -10.59
CA LYS A 104 -7.24 26.31 -9.76
C LYS A 104 -8.04 27.40 -10.50
N THR A 105 -7.82 27.62 -11.79
CA THR A 105 -8.59 28.61 -12.55
C THR A 105 -9.98 28.06 -12.87
N SER A 106 -10.94 28.94 -13.12
CA SER A 106 -12.32 28.56 -13.45
C SER A 106 -12.38 27.60 -14.64
N VAL A 107 -11.55 27.85 -15.66
CA VAL A 107 -11.46 27.02 -16.88
C VAL A 107 -10.87 25.64 -16.62
N ALA A 108 -9.88 25.53 -15.74
CA ALA A 108 -9.18 24.27 -15.49
C ALA A 108 -9.87 23.41 -14.43
N ARG A 109 -10.41 24.02 -13.36
CA ARG A 109 -10.93 23.30 -12.19
C ARG A 109 -12.05 22.32 -12.55
N MET A 110 -12.94 22.68 -13.47
CA MET A 110 -14.07 21.84 -13.87
C MET A 110 -13.66 20.54 -14.61
N HIS A 111 -12.43 20.49 -15.11
CA HIS A 111 -11.94 19.40 -15.96
C HIS A 111 -10.58 18.86 -15.53
N CYS A 112 -10.10 19.27 -14.35
CA CYS A 112 -8.85 18.81 -13.79
C CYS A 112 -9.09 17.57 -12.94
N SER A 113 -8.43 16.46 -13.29
CA SER A 113 -8.23 15.33 -12.38
C SER A 113 -6.76 15.31 -12.01
N SER A 114 -6.44 15.62 -10.75
CA SER A 114 -5.06 15.59 -10.23
C SER A 114 -4.46 14.19 -10.37
N THR A 115 -5.20 13.15 -10.00
CA THR A 115 -4.79 11.74 -10.10
C THR A 115 -4.46 11.34 -11.54
N THR A 116 -5.31 11.73 -12.51
CA THR A 116 -5.04 11.44 -13.92
C THR A 116 -3.84 12.25 -14.40
N CYS A 117 -3.76 13.54 -14.05
CA CYS A 117 -2.66 14.41 -14.44
C CYS A 117 -1.31 13.89 -13.91
N LEU A 118 -1.26 13.35 -12.70
CA LEU A 118 -0.04 12.77 -12.14
C LEU A 118 0.51 11.60 -12.97
N ARG A 119 -0.38 10.79 -13.55
CA ARG A 119 -0.02 9.62 -14.37
C ARG A 119 0.40 9.98 -15.81
N ARG A 120 0.22 11.24 -16.23
CA ARG A 120 0.49 11.69 -17.61
C ARG A 120 1.94 12.12 -17.77
N LYS A 121 2.60 11.73 -18.87
CA LYS A 121 4.02 12.02 -19.14
C LYS A 121 4.37 13.51 -19.06
N HIS A 122 3.47 14.39 -19.48
CA HIS A 122 3.65 15.85 -19.38
C HIS A 122 2.75 16.50 -18.31
N GLY A 123 2.21 15.70 -17.40
CA GLY A 123 1.38 16.15 -16.28
C GLY A 123 2.15 16.89 -15.18
N ILE A 124 1.56 17.00 -13.98
CA ILE A 124 2.12 17.83 -12.90
C ILE A 124 3.45 17.29 -12.35
N GLY A 125 3.75 15.98 -12.45
CA GLY A 125 4.94 15.38 -11.85
C GLY A 125 5.80 14.52 -12.79
N LYS A 126 7.06 14.93 -13.00
CA LYS A 126 8.19 14.02 -13.34
C LYS A 126 9.26 13.97 -12.24
N ASN A 127 9.20 14.88 -11.25
CA ASN A 127 10.03 14.82 -10.04
C ASN A 127 9.32 14.14 -8.85
N GLU A 128 8.08 13.69 -9.04
CA GLU A 128 7.19 13.12 -8.01
C GLU A 128 6.45 11.90 -8.57
N ALA A 129 7.14 11.04 -9.33
CA ALA A 129 6.55 9.77 -9.73
C ALA A 129 6.49 8.85 -8.50
N LEU A 130 5.39 8.94 -7.76
CA LEU A 130 4.95 7.85 -6.90
C LEU A 130 4.96 6.57 -7.77
N PRO A 131 5.57 5.48 -7.31
CA PRO A 131 5.59 4.25 -8.09
C PRO A 131 4.16 3.79 -8.34
N GLU A 132 3.92 3.15 -9.48
CA GLU A 132 2.62 2.57 -9.78
C GLU A 132 2.27 1.56 -8.69
N VAL A 133 1.30 1.92 -7.85
CA VAL A 133 0.83 1.13 -6.72
C VAL A 133 -0.55 0.57 -7.02
N GLY A 134 -0.72 -0.72 -6.76
CA GLY A 134 -1.99 -1.41 -6.82
C GLY A 134 -2.81 -1.19 -5.54
N LYS A 135 -3.85 -2.00 -5.38
CA LYS A 135 -4.76 -1.90 -4.23
C LYS A 135 -4.11 -2.45 -2.97
N LEU A 136 -4.11 -1.66 -1.89
CA LEU A 136 -3.61 -2.09 -0.59
C LEU A 136 -4.53 -3.17 0.00
N THR A 137 -3.97 -4.31 0.40
CA THR A 137 -4.70 -5.40 1.06
C THR A 137 -4.20 -5.56 2.49
N LYS A 138 -5.11 -5.56 3.46
CA LYS A 138 -4.81 -5.91 4.85
C LYS A 138 -5.14 -7.38 5.07
N VAL A 139 -4.15 -8.16 5.49
CA VAL A 139 -4.37 -9.55 5.91
C VAL A 139 -4.42 -9.58 7.43
N ASN A 140 -5.58 -9.96 7.97
CA ASN A 140 -5.77 -10.11 9.40
C ASN A 140 -5.23 -11.48 9.86
N SER A 141 -3.91 -11.60 10.01
CA SER A 141 -3.22 -12.78 10.56
C SER A 141 -2.83 -12.61 12.03
N TYR A 142 -2.54 -13.71 12.70
CA TYR A 142 -2.00 -13.74 14.07
C TYR A 142 -0.48 -14.01 14.06
N PRO A 143 0.33 -13.48 14.99
CA PRO A 143 -0.01 -12.54 16.09
C PRO A 143 -0.18 -11.08 15.66
N GLU A 144 0.31 -10.70 14.48
CA GLU A 144 0.14 -9.35 13.92
C GLU A 144 -0.38 -9.40 12.47
N PRO A 145 -1.24 -8.44 12.07
CA PRO A 145 -1.65 -8.30 10.69
C PRO A 145 -0.48 -7.84 9.83
N TYR A 146 -0.47 -8.26 8.57
CA TYR A 146 0.45 -7.74 7.57
C TYR A 146 -0.30 -7.17 6.37
N TRP A 147 0.42 -6.38 5.59
CA TRP A 147 -0.10 -5.65 4.45
C TRP A 147 0.51 -6.20 3.17
N ILE A 148 -0.29 -6.25 2.12
CA ILE A 148 0.17 -6.56 0.77
C ILE A 148 -0.10 -5.32 -0.09
N LEU A 149 0.97 -4.75 -0.63
CA LEU A 149 0.90 -3.60 -1.54
C LEU A 149 1.58 -3.98 -2.85
N PRO A 150 0.83 -4.13 -3.96
CA PRO A 150 1.43 -4.32 -5.26
C PRO A 150 2.15 -3.03 -5.69
N ILE A 151 3.44 -3.10 -6.02
CA ILE A 151 4.23 -1.97 -6.51
C ILE A 151 5.01 -2.42 -7.74
N GLN A 152 4.88 -1.71 -8.86
CA GLN A 152 5.54 -2.05 -10.14
C GLN A 152 5.29 -3.53 -10.56
N GLY A 153 4.08 -4.04 -10.31
CA GLY A 153 3.69 -5.41 -10.63
C GLY A 153 4.20 -6.48 -9.66
N LYS A 154 4.99 -6.13 -8.63
CA LYS A 154 5.43 -7.06 -7.57
C LYS A 154 4.53 -6.91 -6.33
N SER A 155 4.01 -8.01 -5.78
CA SER A 155 3.24 -8.01 -4.54
C SER A 155 4.18 -7.94 -3.33
N ILE A 156 4.25 -6.76 -2.69
CA ILE A 156 5.17 -6.51 -1.58
C ILE A 156 4.45 -6.81 -0.26
N ARG A 157 5.00 -7.73 0.55
CA ARG A 157 4.55 -7.99 1.92
C ARG A 157 5.22 -7.02 2.88
N LEU A 158 4.42 -6.27 3.64
CA LEU A 158 4.88 -5.20 4.53
C LEU A 158 4.29 -5.41 5.94
N SER A 159 5.11 -5.19 6.97
CA SER A 159 4.62 -4.98 8.34
C SER A 159 3.96 -3.61 8.50
N THR A 160 3.18 -3.43 9.55
CA THR A 160 2.57 -2.12 9.87
C THR A 160 3.63 -1.02 10.02
N LYS A 161 4.78 -1.32 10.63
CA LYS A 161 5.88 -0.35 10.77
C LYS A 161 6.50 0.03 9.43
N GLN A 162 6.74 -0.97 8.57
CA GLN A 162 7.28 -0.75 7.22
C GLN A 162 6.32 0.06 6.34
N LEU A 163 5.01 -0.18 6.43
CA LEU A 163 4.03 0.62 5.69
C LEU A 163 3.95 2.06 6.24
N TYR A 164 3.99 2.23 7.56
CA TYR A 164 3.78 3.53 8.19
C TYR A 164 4.98 4.49 8.11
N GLN A 165 6.21 3.97 8.00
CA GLN A 165 7.42 4.77 7.97
C GLN A 165 8.07 4.70 6.59
N GLN A 166 8.17 5.85 5.91
CA GLN A 166 8.71 5.93 4.54
C GLN A 166 10.13 5.35 4.41
N GLN A 167 10.98 5.51 5.42
CA GLN A 167 12.34 4.96 5.42
C GLN A 167 12.31 3.44 5.42
N LEU A 168 11.52 2.83 6.31
CA LEU A 168 11.37 1.37 6.39
C LEU A 168 10.65 0.78 5.18
N LEU A 169 9.73 1.54 4.56
CA LEU A 169 9.14 1.17 3.28
C LEU A 169 10.23 1.06 2.20
N GLY A 170 11.10 2.07 2.11
CA GLY A 170 12.19 2.08 1.15
C GLY A 170 13.15 0.90 1.33
N GLU A 171 13.53 0.59 2.57
CA GLU A 171 14.35 -0.58 2.89
C GLU A 171 13.66 -1.90 2.52
N ALA A 172 12.36 -2.03 2.84
CA ALA A 172 11.60 -3.22 2.50
C ALA A 172 11.51 -3.44 0.98
N LEU A 173 11.39 -2.35 0.22
CA LEU A 173 11.31 -2.37 -1.25
C LEU A 173 12.64 -2.75 -1.93
N LEU A 174 13.78 -2.49 -1.30
CA LEU A 174 15.08 -2.93 -1.81
C LEU A 174 15.18 -4.46 -1.88
N ASN A 175 14.52 -5.19 -0.97
CA ASN A 175 14.44 -6.66 -1.03
C ASN A 175 13.69 -7.18 -2.28
N TYR A 176 13.01 -6.29 -3.00
CA TYR A 176 12.28 -6.58 -4.24
C TYR A 176 12.87 -5.84 -5.44
N ASP A 177 14.11 -5.36 -5.35
CA ASP A 177 14.80 -4.58 -6.39
C ASP A 177 14.10 -3.26 -6.76
N ILE A 178 13.29 -2.70 -5.85
CA ILE A 178 12.56 -1.46 -6.08
C ILE A 178 13.24 -0.34 -5.28
N VAL A 179 13.73 0.67 -6.00
CA VAL A 179 14.29 1.88 -5.39
C VAL A 179 13.17 2.86 -5.10
N TRP A 180 12.83 3.02 -3.82
CA TRP A 180 11.88 4.03 -3.36
C TRP A 180 12.48 5.43 -3.41
N ARG A 181 11.73 6.39 -3.97
CA ARG A 181 12.08 7.80 -3.91
C ARG A 181 11.28 8.45 -2.78
N ALA A 182 12.00 8.86 -1.74
CA ALA A 182 11.42 9.54 -0.59
C ALA A 182 10.63 10.79 -1.03
N LEU A 183 9.35 10.86 -0.65
CA LEU A 183 8.55 12.07 -0.75
C LEU A 183 9.09 13.07 0.27
N LYS A 184 9.33 14.29 -0.20
CA LYS A 184 9.92 15.36 0.62
C LYS A 184 8.86 16.41 0.93
N PRO A 185 8.75 16.86 2.19
CA PRO A 185 7.91 17.99 2.56
C PRO A 185 8.21 19.23 1.72
N THR A 186 7.18 19.97 1.36
CA THR A 186 7.27 21.26 0.70
C THR A 186 6.44 22.30 1.47
N LYS A 187 6.64 23.60 1.19
CA LYS A 187 5.81 24.66 1.78
C LYS A 187 4.32 24.52 1.47
N ARG A 188 3.96 23.78 0.42
CA ARG A 188 2.57 23.59 -0.04
C ARG A 188 1.97 22.28 0.44
N ASP A 189 2.80 21.30 0.74
CA ASP A 189 2.44 19.98 1.23
C ASP A 189 3.46 19.58 2.30
N PRO A 190 3.13 19.80 3.59
CA PRO A 190 4.06 19.54 4.68
C PRO A 190 4.24 18.05 4.98
N ASP A 191 3.34 17.16 4.54
CA ASP A 191 3.45 15.72 4.81
C ASP A 191 2.91 14.84 3.65
N PRO A 192 3.60 14.86 2.49
CA PRO A 192 3.14 14.16 1.27
C PRO A 192 3.03 12.64 1.45
N TYR A 193 3.79 12.06 2.38
CA TYR A 193 3.75 10.63 2.65
C TYR A 193 2.51 10.23 3.41
N ARG A 194 2.02 11.08 4.33
CA ARG A 194 0.76 10.85 5.03
C ARG A 194 -0.43 10.94 4.10
N ASP A 195 -0.47 11.97 3.27
CA ASP A 195 -1.52 12.14 2.29
C ASP A 195 -1.59 10.91 1.35
N TRP A 196 -0.45 10.41 0.89
CA TRP A 196 -0.38 9.17 0.10
C TRP A 196 -0.87 7.93 0.86
N LEU A 197 -0.49 7.77 2.13
CA LEU A 197 -0.97 6.66 2.96
C LEU A 197 -2.47 6.73 3.21
N GLU A 198 -3.03 7.92 3.43
CA GLU A 198 -4.48 8.12 3.60
C GLU A 198 -5.25 7.71 2.35
N GLU A 199 -4.76 8.04 1.15
CA GLU A 199 -5.33 7.59 -0.12
C GLU A 199 -5.33 6.05 -0.26
N LEU A 200 -4.22 5.39 0.12
CA LEU A 200 -4.14 3.93 0.13
C LEU A 200 -5.11 3.31 1.13
N MET A 201 -5.22 3.90 2.31
CA MET A 201 -6.12 3.43 3.37
C MET A 201 -7.59 3.59 2.97
N ALA A 202 -7.95 4.66 2.26
CA ALA A 202 -9.30 4.88 1.74
C ALA A 202 -9.74 3.83 0.72
N THR A 203 -8.78 3.21 0.01
CA THR A 203 -9.04 2.21 -1.04
C THR A 203 -8.69 0.78 -0.61
N LYS A 204 -8.40 0.56 0.68
CA LYS A 204 -7.94 -0.74 1.20
C LYS A 204 -8.98 -1.84 0.99
N GLN A 205 -8.47 -3.07 0.90
CA GLN A 205 -9.27 -4.29 0.96
C GLN A 205 -8.86 -5.10 2.19
N ASP A 206 -9.83 -5.54 2.98
CA ASP A 206 -9.58 -6.48 4.06
C ASP A 206 -9.71 -7.90 3.51
N MET A 207 -8.78 -8.76 3.92
CA MET A 207 -8.75 -10.18 3.61
C MET A 207 -8.59 -10.95 4.93
N GLU A 208 -9.47 -11.91 5.16
CA GLU A 208 -9.33 -12.86 6.27
C GLU A 208 -8.18 -13.83 5.95
N GLY A 209 -7.28 -14.03 6.92
CA GLY A 209 -6.26 -15.08 6.82
C GLY A 209 -6.89 -16.47 6.83
N PHE A 210 -6.14 -17.48 6.39
CA PHE A 210 -6.54 -18.88 6.49
C PHE A 210 -6.79 -19.28 7.97
N ASP A 211 -7.63 -20.30 8.14
CA ASP A 211 -8.35 -20.69 9.36
C ASP A 211 -7.70 -20.25 10.68
N SER A 212 -8.17 -19.11 11.18
CA SER A 212 -7.56 -18.39 12.30
C SER A 212 -7.31 -19.26 13.53
N LYS A 213 -8.09 -20.33 13.75
CA LYS A 213 -8.02 -21.13 14.97
C LYS A 213 -6.93 -22.20 14.94
N GLU A 214 -6.72 -22.88 13.81
CA GLU A 214 -5.65 -23.88 13.69
C GLU A 214 -4.27 -23.20 13.68
N GLU A 215 -4.12 -22.07 12.97
CA GLU A 215 -2.87 -21.29 13.02
C GLU A 215 -2.64 -20.67 14.41
N LEU A 216 -3.70 -20.26 15.12
CA LEU A 216 -3.61 -19.77 16.50
C LEU A 216 -3.06 -20.85 17.43
N ASP A 217 -3.64 -22.05 17.36
CA ASP A 217 -3.24 -23.18 18.18
C ASP A 217 -1.80 -23.61 17.83
N ASP A 218 -1.42 -23.65 16.56
CA ASP A 218 -0.06 -23.99 16.12
C ASP A 218 0.98 -22.96 16.56
N VAL A 219 0.68 -21.66 16.41
CA VAL A 219 1.55 -20.56 16.86
C VAL A 219 1.71 -20.61 18.38
N PHE A 220 0.61 -20.80 19.11
CA PHE A 220 0.63 -20.91 20.56
C PHE A 220 1.45 -22.11 21.02
N ASN A 221 1.20 -23.28 20.44
CA ASN A 221 1.87 -24.54 20.76
C ASN A 221 3.38 -24.48 20.46
N SER A 222 3.78 -23.92 19.31
CA SER A 222 5.20 -23.68 18.98
C SER A 222 5.87 -22.75 20.00
N ARG A 223 5.15 -21.70 20.44
CA ARG A 223 5.64 -20.76 21.45
C ARG A 223 5.84 -21.41 22.81
N MET A 224 4.87 -22.21 23.25
CA MET A 224 4.91 -22.94 24.51
C MET A 224 5.97 -24.04 24.50
N SER A 225 6.15 -24.71 23.36
CA SER A 225 7.24 -25.69 23.18
C SER A 225 8.61 -25.05 23.40
N ARG A 226 8.87 -23.92 22.74
CA ARG A 226 10.13 -23.17 22.94
C ARG A 226 10.28 -22.63 24.36
N PHE A 227 9.18 -22.26 25.01
CA PHE A 227 9.21 -21.78 26.38
C PHE A 227 9.63 -22.89 27.35
N LEU A 228 9.16 -24.12 27.15
CA LEU A 228 9.63 -25.30 27.89
C LEU A 228 11.09 -25.66 27.59
N GLU A 229 11.57 -25.43 26.36
CA GLU A 229 12.97 -25.69 26.00
C GLU A 229 13.95 -24.66 26.59
N ASP A 230 13.51 -23.40 26.76
CA ASP A 230 14.40 -22.28 27.15
C ASP A 230 14.39 -21.97 28.66
N VAL A 231 13.43 -22.52 29.42
CA VAL A 231 13.27 -22.29 30.85
C VAL A 231 13.32 -23.61 31.61
N GLU A 232 14.05 -23.64 32.72
CA GLU A 232 14.16 -24.81 33.57
C GLU A 232 12.78 -25.26 34.09
N ASP A 233 12.50 -26.55 33.93
CA ASP A 233 11.30 -27.19 34.41
C ASP A 233 11.52 -27.97 35.72
N THR A 234 10.46 -28.12 36.51
CA THR A 234 10.52 -28.75 37.83
C THR A 234 9.21 -29.46 38.17
N THR A 235 9.30 -30.49 39.01
CA THR A 235 8.12 -31.19 39.56
C THR A 235 7.68 -30.62 40.92
N GLU A 236 8.51 -29.76 41.53
CA GLU A 236 8.25 -29.11 42.82
C GLU A 236 7.62 -27.74 42.61
N PHE A 237 6.39 -27.52 43.11
CA PHE A 237 5.65 -26.30 42.80
C PHE A 237 6.25 -25.04 43.44
N ASP A 238 6.89 -25.17 44.60
CA ASP A 238 7.51 -24.08 45.35
C ASP A 238 8.58 -23.34 44.54
N GLN A 239 9.24 -24.03 43.62
CA GLN A 239 10.28 -23.48 42.75
C GLN A 239 9.73 -22.58 41.63
N ILE A 240 8.40 -22.49 41.47
CA ILE A 240 7.77 -21.55 40.54
C ILE A 240 8.08 -20.08 40.90
N ASP A 241 8.38 -19.82 42.18
CA ASP A 241 8.77 -18.50 42.66
C ASP A 241 10.17 -18.08 42.19
N SER A 242 11.04 -19.06 41.92
CA SER A 242 12.39 -18.85 41.38
C SER A 242 12.41 -18.64 39.87
N GLY A 243 11.24 -18.68 39.21
CA GLY A 243 11.12 -18.49 37.78
C GLY A 243 11.12 -19.79 36.97
N ASN A 244 11.02 -20.95 37.62
CA ASN A 244 10.95 -22.24 36.94
C ASN A 244 9.53 -22.54 36.44
N ILE A 245 9.42 -23.43 35.45
CA ILE A 245 8.14 -23.95 34.98
C ILE A 245 7.82 -25.22 35.77
N TRP A 246 6.73 -25.22 36.52
CA TRP A 246 6.23 -26.46 37.08
C TRP A 246 5.54 -27.28 35.99
N LYS A 247 5.87 -28.56 35.85
CA LYS A 247 5.22 -29.46 34.89
C LYS A 247 4.80 -30.79 35.53
N ASP A 248 3.71 -31.35 35.05
CA ASP A 248 3.36 -32.76 35.24
C ASP A 248 3.18 -33.45 33.86
N ASP A 249 2.47 -34.58 33.81
CA ASP A 249 2.23 -35.34 32.58
C ASP A 249 1.10 -34.76 31.68
N VAL A 250 0.36 -33.74 32.16
CA VAL A 250 -0.86 -33.23 31.51
C VAL A 250 -0.82 -31.71 31.33
N GLU A 251 -0.39 -30.97 32.35
CA GLU A 251 -0.41 -29.52 32.43
C GLU A 251 0.96 -28.95 32.84
N MET A 252 1.19 -27.70 32.46
CA MET A 252 2.31 -26.91 32.94
C MET A 252 1.81 -25.63 33.61
N ARG A 253 2.55 -25.17 34.62
CA ARG A 253 2.26 -23.99 35.43
C ARG A 253 3.47 -23.08 35.51
N PHE A 254 3.25 -21.79 35.33
CA PHE A 254 4.32 -20.80 35.36
C PHE A 254 3.83 -19.42 35.80
N LYS A 255 4.75 -18.55 36.20
CA LYS A 255 4.44 -17.13 36.47
C LYS A 255 4.41 -16.31 35.19
N LEU A 256 3.54 -15.30 35.18
CA LEU A 256 3.47 -14.33 34.08
C LEU A 256 4.82 -13.61 33.88
N GLU A 257 5.54 -13.34 34.96
CA GLU A 257 6.86 -12.69 34.95
C GLU A 257 7.92 -13.54 34.23
N THR A 258 7.89 -14.86 34.44
CA THR A 258 8.76 -15.82 33.73
C THR A 258 8.49 -15.78 32.23
N PHE A 259 7.21 -15.87 31.84
CA PHE A 259 6.83 -15.83 30.43
C PHE A 259 7.19 -14.49 29.76
N LYS A 260 6.96 -13.36 30.45
CA LYS A 260 7.33 -12.02 29.99
C LYS A 260 8.85 -11.90 29.77
N SER A 261 9.65 -12.47 30.68
CA SER A 261 11.12 -12.46 30.57
C SER A 261 11.60 -13.29 29.38
N PHE A 262 11.00 -14.46 29.15
CA PHE A 262 11.25 -15.27 27.95
C PHE A 262 10.89 -14.51 26.66
N MET A 263 9.72 -13.87 26.61
CA MET A 263 9.30 -13.09 25.44
C MET A 263 10.28 -11.95 25.14
N LYS A 264 10.78 -11.28 26.19
CA LYS A 264 11.81 -10.24 26.06
C LYS A 264 13.12 -10.80 25.50
N LYS A 265 13.55 -11.99 25.94
CA LYS A 265 14.74 -12.69 25.43
C LYS A 265 14.58 -13.06 23.94
N MET A 266 13.37 -13.45 23.53
CA MET A 266 13.01 -13.72 22.13
C MET A 266 12.90 -12.44 21.26
N GLY A 267 13.16 -11.25 21.81
CA GLY A 267 13.10 -9.97 21.10
C GLY A 267 11.73 -9.29 21.08
N TYR A 268 10.76 -9.80 21.85
CA TYR A 268 9.41 -9.25 21.94
C TYR A 268 9.25 -8.45 23.22
N ASN A 269 9.03 -7.13 23.10
CA ASN A 269 8.87 -6.26 24.26
C ASN A 269 7.40 -6.13 24.67
N TRP A 270 6.77 -7.25 25.04
CA TRP A 270 5.36 -7.26 25.41
C TRP A 270 5.12 -6.73 26.82
N ASN A 271 4.05 -5.96 26.99
CA ASN A 271 3.54 -5.56 28.30
C ASN A 271 2.70 -6.70 28.93
N GLU A 272 2.31 -6.54 30.20
CA GLU A 272 1.54 -7.57 30.91
C GLU A 272 0.18 -7.87 30.28
N LYS A 273 -0.49 -6.87 29.71
CA LYS A 273 -1.79 -7.05 29.05
C LYS A 273 -1.65 -7.87 27.77
N GLU A 274 -0.60 -7.63 27.00
CA GLU A 274 -0.29 -8.38 25.77
C GLU A 274 0.04 -9.85 26.08
N CYS A 275 0.86 -10.09 27.11
CA CYS A 275 1.15 -11.45 27.57
C CYS A 275 -0.11 -12.18 28.05
N THR A 276 -0.94 -11.49 28.85
CA THR A 276 -2.21 -12.04 29.36
C THR A 276 -3.14 -12.43 28.21
N LYS A 277 -3.33 -11.52 27.25
CA LYS A 277 -4.20 -11.76 26.09
C LYS A 277 -3.71 -12.93 25.23
N PHE A 278 -2.40 -13.05 25.02
CA PHE A 278 -1.80 -14.17 24.30
C PHE A 278 -2.11 -15.51 24.99
N LEU A 279 -1.90 -15.57 26.31
CA LEU A 279 -2.14 -16.76 27.13
C LEU A 279 -3.62 -17.16 27.13
N GLU A 280 -4.54 -16.21 27.33
CA GLU A 280 -5.98 -16.46 27.28
C GLU A 280 -6.44 -16.96 25.90
N THR A 281 -5.87 -16.42 24.82
CA THR A 281 -6.20 -16.84 23.45
C THR A 281 -5.80 -18.28 23.19
N GLY A 282 -4.68 -18.74 23.76
CA GLY A 282 -4.21 -20.13 23.67
C GLY A 282 -4.83 -21.07 24.71
N GLY A 283 -5.86 -20.64 25.44
CA GLY A 283 -6.58 -21.48 26.39
C GLY A 283 -5.93 -21.58 27.78
N ALA A 284 -4.90 -20.79 28.08
CA ALA A 284 -4.30 -20.77 29.41
C ALA A 284 -5.21 -20.03 30.42
N GLN A 285 -5.21 -20.48 31.67
CA GLN A 285 -6.07 -19.96 32.73
C GLN A 285 -5.27 -19.43 33.92
N PRO A 286 -5.59 -18.24 34.44
CA PRO A 286 -4.95 -17.71 35.65
C PRO A 286 -5.51 -18.41 36.90
N LYS A 287 -4.62 -18.85 37.79
CA LYS A 287 -4.93 -19.44 39.11
C LYS A 287 -4.08 -18.79 40.21
N SER A 288 -4.53 -18.91 41.45
CA SER A 288 -3.91 -18.25 42.62
C SER A 288 -3.57 -19.18 43.77
N LYS A 289 -3.98 -20.45 43.71
CA LYS A 289 -3.69 -21.46 44.72
C LYS A 289 -3.47 -22.82 44.07
N PHE A 290 -2.41 -23.51 44.46
CA PHE A 290 -2.13 -24.88 44.06
C PHE A 290 -1.26 -25.57 45.10
N LYS A 291 -1.56 -26.85 45.41
CA LYS A 291 -0.86 -27.66 46.44
C LYS A 291 -0.62 -26.95 47.79
N GLY A 292 -1.57 -26.12 48.22
CA GLY A 292 -1.48 -25.38 49.50
C GLY A 292 -0.73 -24.05 49.43
N ILE A 293 -0.06 -23.73 48.32
CA ILE A 293 0.70 -22.51 48.12
C ILE A 293 -0.13 -21.48 47.37
N GLN A 294 -0.14 -20.24 47.89
CA GLN A 294 -0.94 -19.14 47.36
C GLN A 294 -0.08 -18.20 46.50
N THR A 295 0.15 -18.61 45.25
CA THR A 295 0.92 -17.83 44.28
C THR A 295 0.12 -17.65 43.01
N ARG A 296 0.16 -16.46 42.40
CA ARG A 296 -0.46 -16.20 41.09
C ARG A 296 0.34 -16.87 39.99
N HIS A 297 -0.30 -17.77 39.25
CA HIS A 297 0.31 -18.54 38.18
C HIS A 297 -0.70 -18.80 37.06
N TRP A 298 -0.19 -19.16 35.89
CA TRP A 298 -0.96 -19.58 34.73
C TRP A 298 -0.91 -21.10 34.61
N VAL A 299 -2.00 -21.71 34.18
CA VAL A 299 -2.15 -23.13 33.83
C VAL A 299 -2.38 -23.25 32.33
N VAL A 300 -1.72 -24.18 31.69
CA VAL A 300 -1.98 -24.55 30.28
C VAL A 300 -1.70 -26.04 30.10
N GLU A 301 -2.41 -26.67 29.16
CA GLU A 301 -2.10 -28.04 28.71
C GLU A 301 -0.69 -28.09 28.10
N LEU A 302 -0.03 -29.25 28.22
CA LEU A 302 1.29 -29.44 27.62
C LEU A 302 1.23 -29.23 26.10
N PRO A 303 2.20 -28.51 25.51
CA PRO A 303 2.26 -28.35 24.07
C PRO A 303 2.44 -29.71 23.39
N LYS A 304 1.67 -29.93 22.32
CA LYS A 304 1.80 -31.14 21.49
C LYS A 304 3.15 -31.10 20.79
N GLN A 305 4.09 -31.93 21.23
CA GLN A 305 5.35 -32.12 20.51
C GLN A 305 5.02 -32.61 19.10
N SER A 306 5.41 -31.84 18.09
CA SER A 306 5.24 -32.25 16.70
C SER A 306 6.22 -33.40 16.41
N GLU A 307 5.74 -34.63 16.55
CA GLU A 307 6.36 -35.75 15.84
C GLU A 307 6.44 -35.34 14.37
N HIS A 308 7.66 -35.10 13.89
CA HIS A 308 7.93 -34.99 12.47
C HIS A 308 7.65 -36.37 11.87
N LYS A 309 6.37 -36.68 11.64
CA LYS A 309 6.00 -37.70 10.66
C LYS A 309 6.46 -37.14 9.34
N ASN A 310 7.68 -37.50 8.94
CA ASN A 310 8.09 -37.49 7.56
C ASN A 310 6.95 -38.14 6.80
N LYS A 311 6.12 -37.32 6.14
CA LYS A 311 5.19 -37.83 5.15
C LYS A 311 6.13 -38.41 4.10
N ASP A 312 6.28 -39.72 4.08
CA ASP A 312 6.91 -40.45 3.00
C ASP A 312 6.12 -40.12 1.73
N VAL A 313 6.50 -39.01 1.08
CA VAL A 313 6.01 -38.65 -0.23
C VAL A 313 6.62 -39.68 -1.17
N LYS A 314 5.90 -40.79 -1.37
CA LYS A 314 6.18 -41.70 -2.47
C LYS A 314 5.93 -40.92 -3.76
N PHE A 315 7.00 -40.37 -4.33
CA PHE A 315 6.97 -39.83 -5.68
C PHE A 315 6.65 -40.96 -6.64
N VAL A 316 5.39 -41.07 -7.04
CA VAL A 316 5.03 -41.87 -8.21
C VAL A 316 5.52 -41.10 -9.43
N LYS A 317 6.71 -41.46 -9.92
CA LYS A 317 7.18 -41.01 -11.22
C LYS A 317 6.13 -41.43 -12.25
N THR A 318 5.42 -40.48 -12.83
CA THR A 318 4.63 -40.72 -14.03
C THR A 318 5.61 -41.11 -15.13
N LYS A 319 5.45 -42.30 -15.71
CA LYS A 319 6.28 -42.76 -16.83
C LYS A 319 6.30 -41.69 -17.93
N ALA A 320 7.48 -41.36 -18.43
CA ALA A 320 7.60 -40.46 -19.56
C ALA A 320 7.13 -41.17 -20.84
N ALA A 321 6.47 -40.44 -21.74
CA ALA A 321 5.82 -40.98 -22.95
C ALA A 321 6.77 -41.64 -23.99
N TRP A 322 8.06 -41.77 -23.69
CA TRP A 322 9.05 -42.45 -24.52
C TRP A 322 9.46 -43.84 -23.97
N GLU A 323 8.98 -44.24 -22.79
CA GLU A 323 9.25 -45.57 -22.22
C GLU A 323 8.40 -46.71 -22.83
N ASP A 324 7.51 -46.40 -23.77
CA ASP A 324 6.66 -47.37 -24.48
C ASP A 324 7.04 -47.50 -25.98
N ASN A 325 8.31 -47.32 -26.35
CA ASN A 325 8.84 -47.69 -27.68
C ASN A 325 9.96 -48.72 -27.57
#